data_AF-Q2IY29-F1
#
_entry.id   AF-Q2IY29-F1
#
_cell.length_a   1.000
_cell.length_b   1.000
_cell.length_c   1.000
_cell.angle_alpha   90.00
_cell.angle_beta   90.00
_cell.angle_gamma   90.00
#
_symmetry.space_group_name_H-M   'P 1'
#
loop_
_entity.id
_entity.type
_entity.pdbx_description
1 polymer ?
#
loop_
_entity_poly.entity_id
_entity_poly.type
_entity_poly.pdbx_seq_one_letter_code
_entity_poly.pdbx_strand_id
1 'polypeptide(L)'
;MVGKNDSERSPASIDRARKKLLASEEGARTMAQFQTEAVNVRKNMERLRALRLAKEAQAESDAQTAAENAPPAKKKSRKKA
;
A
#
# COMPACT_ATOMS: atom_id res chain seq x y z
N MET A 1 -18.52 43.51 9.30
CA MET A 1 -17.13 43.61 9.77
C MET A 1 -16.35 44.42 8.73
N VAL A 2 -15.89 45.61 9.11
CA VAL A 2 -15.12 46.51 8.23
C VAL A 2 -13.76 45.87 7.96
N GLY A 3 -13.50 45.47 6.71
CA GLY A 3 -12.18 45.05 6.26
C GLY A 3 -11.25 46.26 6.33
N LYS A 4 -10.25 46.21 7.20
CA LYS A 4 -9.16 47.19 7.16
C LYS A 4 -8.44 47.00 5.83
N ASN A 5 -8.43 48.06 5.04
CA ASN A 5 -7.74 48.13 3.76
C ASN A 5 -6.26 47.75 3.96
N ASP A 6 -5.68 47.00 3.04
CA ASP A 6 -4.27 46.57 3.14
C ASP A 6 -3.27 47.74 3.22
N SER A 7 -3.71 48.96 2.94
CA SER A 7 -3.00 50.23 3.17
C SER A 7 -2.82 50.62 4.65
N GLU A 8 -3.52 49.96 5.60
CA GLU A 8 -3.43 50.21 7.05
C GLU A 8 -2.65 49.12 7.81
N ARG A 9 -2.22 48.04 7.14
CA ARG A 9 -1.47 46.96 7.79
C ARG A 9 0.01 47.33 7.91
N SER A 10 0.49 47.38 9.15
CA SER A 10 1.94 47.41 9.43
C SER A 10 2.65 46.28 8.66
N PRO A 11 3.88 46.50 8.14
CA PRO A 11 4.67 45.48 7.45
C PRO A 11 4.75 44.15 8.22
N ALA A 12 4.88 44.22 9.55
CA ALA A 12 4.90 43.06 10.43
C ALA A 12 3.57 42.26 10.44
N SER A 13 2.44 42.88 10.10
CA SER A 13 1.16 42.19 9.91
C SER A 13 1.11 41.46 8.58
N ILE A 14 1.68 42.04 7.52
CA ILE A 14 1.76 41.42 6.18
C ILE A 14 2.67 40.19 6.24
N ASP A 15 3.82 40.29 6.89
CA ASP A 15 4.74 39.16 7.03
C ASP A 15 4.15 38.01 7.84
N ARG A 16 3.42 38.33 8.92
CA ARG A 16 2.67 37.31 9.68
C ARG A 16 1.58 36.65 8.84
N ALA A 17 0.86 37.41 8.02
CA ALA A 17 -0.16 36.86 7.13
C ALA A 17 0.48 35.93 6.08
N ARG A 18 1.59 36.34 5.46
CA ARG A 18 2.33 35.52 4.49
C ARG A 18 2.83 34.21 5.10
N LYS A 19 3.42 34.25 6.30
CA LYS A 19 3.86 33.04 7.01
C LYS A 19 2.71 32.07 7.31
N LYS A 20 1.55 32.61 7.71
CA LYS A 20 0.35 31.79 7.95
C LYS A 20 -0.15 31.12 6.67
N LEU A 21 -0.17 31.85 5.55
CA LEU A 21 -0.56 31.29 4.26
C LEU A 21 0.38 30.16 3.85
N LEU A 22 1.70 30.37 3.91
CA LEU A 22 2.69 29.33 3.61
C LEU A 22 2.52 28.09 4.49
N ALA A 23 2.37 28.27 5.81
CA ALA A 23 2.14 27.14 6.70
C ALA A 23 0.85 26.38 6.38
N SER A 24 -0.21 27.08 5.96
CA SER A 24 -1.46 26.44 5.55
C SER A 24 -1.33 25.67 4.23
N GLU A 25 -0.59 26.21 3.26
CA GLU A 25 -0.32 25.56 1.98
C GLU A 25 0.54 24.31 2.15
N GLU A 26 1.59 24.40 2.98
CA GLU A 26 2.46 23.27 3.31
C GLU A 26 1.68 22.18 4.08
N GLY A 27 0.81 22.58 5.02
CA GLY A 27 -0.11 21.67 5.69
C GLY A 27 -1.05 20.94 4.73
N ALA A 28 -1.62 21.65 3.75
CA ALA A 28 -2.46 21.03 2.73
C ALA A 28 -1.67 20.07 1.82
N ARG A 29 -0.47 20.45 1.39
CA ARG A 29 0.41 19.62 0.55
C ARG A 29 0.83 18.33 1.25
N THR A 30 1.25 18.42 2.51
CA THR A 30 1.65 17.24 3.30
C THR A 30 0.49 16.26 3.49
N MET A 31 -0.72 16.76 3.77
CA MET A 31 -1.90 15.90 3.86
C MET A 31 -2.25 15.23 2.53
N ALA A 32 -2.10 15.93 1.41
CA ALA A 32 -2.33 15.37 0.07
C ALA A 32 -1.32 14.26 -0.27
N GLN A 33 -0.04 14.46 0.08
CA GLN A 33 1.01 13.44 -0.09
C GLN A 33 0.71 12.20 0.77
N PHE A 34 0.37 12.39 2.04
CA PHE A 34 0.01 11.29 2.93
C PHE A 34 -1.16 10.46 2.39
N GLN A 35 -2.21 11.10 1.89
CA GLN A 35 -3.35 10.40 1.29
C GLN A 35 -2.92 9.58 0.06
N THR A 36 -2.06 10.16 -0.78
CA THR A 36 -1.54 9.49 -1.98
C THR A 36 -0.71 8.26 -1.61
N GLU A 37 0.19 8.40 -0.63
CA GLU A 37 1.01 7.29 -0.12
C GLU A 37 0.15 6.18 0.50
N ALA A 38 -0.86 6.54 1.30
CA ALA A 38 -1.77 5.58 1.90
C ALA A 38 -2.52 4.75 0.84
N VAL A 39 -2.99 5.38 -0.24
CA VAL A 39 -3.62 4.68 -1.37
C VAL A 39 -2.63 3.76 -2.07
N ASN A 40 -1.40 4.22 -2.30
CA ASN A 40 -0.36 3.41 -2.94
C ASN A 40 0.01 2.16 -2.13
N VAL A 41 0.11 2.28 -0.80
CA VAL A 41 0.37 1.13 0.09
C VAL A 41 -0.76 0.10 -0.01
N ARG A 42 -2.03 0.53 0.01
CA ARG A 42 -3.17 -0.40 -0.13
C ARG A 42 -3.13 -1.16 -1.45
N LYS A 43 -2.94 -0.46 -2.56
CA LYS A 43 -2.82 -1.07 -3.89
C LYS A 43 -1.64 -2.04 -3.98
N ASN A 44 -0.50 -1.68 -3.40
CA ASN A 44 0.67 -2.56 -3.36
C ASN A 44 0.38 -3.84 -2.55
N MET A 45 -0.27 -3.70 -1.39
CA MET A 45 -0.66 -4.83 -0.56
C MET A 45 -1.64 -5.76 -1.27
N GLU A 46 -2.62 -5.21 -1.98
CA GLU A 46 -3.54 -6.00 -2.83
C GLU A 46 -2.78 -6.77 -3.91
N ARG A 47 -1.87 -6.10 -4.63
CA ARG A 47 -1.01 -6.74 -5.63
C ARG A 47 -0.16 -7.86 -5.03
N LEU A 48 0.46 -7.63 -3.87
CA LEU A 48 1.27 -8.64 -3.20
C LEU A 48 0.44 -9.84 -2.73
N ARG A 49 -0.79 -9.62 -2.26
CA ARG A 49 -1.71 -10.72 -1.93
C ARG A 49 -2.06 -11.52 -3.18
N ALA A 50 -2.42 -10.87 -4.28
CA ALA A 50 -2.72 -11.54 -5.54
C ALA A 50 -1.53 -12.38 -6.03
N LEU A 51 -0.31 -11.85 -5.95
CA LEU A 51 0.90 -12.59 -6.33
C LEU A 51 1.18 -13.79 -5.40
N ARG A 52 0.89 -13.69 -4.10
CA ARG A 52 1.03 -14.84 -3.18
C ARG A 52 0.03 -15.94 -3.53
N LEU A 53 -1.24 -15.59 -3.69
CA LEU A 53 -2.28 -16.56 -4.07
C LEU A 53 -1.98 -17.23 -5.41
N ALA A 54 -1.49 -16.48 -6.40
CA ALA A 54 -1.09 -17.04 -7.68
C ALA A 54 0.07 -18.04 -7.55
N LYS A 55 1.07 -17.75 -6.69
CA LYS A 55 2.19 -18.65 -6.42
C LYS A 55 1.75 -19.91 -5.65
N GLU A 56 0.86 -19.75 -4.68
CA GLU A 56 0.30 -20.88 -3.91
C GLU A 56 -0.50 -21.80 -4.84
N ALA A 57 -1.39 -21.25 -5.67
CA ALA A 57 -2.13 -22.02 -6.66
C ALA A 57 -1.21 -22.76 -7.65
N GLN A 58 -0.11 -22.12 -8.08
CA GLN A 58 0.87 -22.77 -8.95
C GLN A 58 1.59 -23.92 -8.24
N ALA A 59 2.02 -23.72 -6.99
CA ALA A 59 2.65 -24.78 -6.20
C ALA A 59 1.69 -25.96 -5.94
N GLU A 60 0.42 -25.69 -5.71
CA GLU A 60 -0.62 -26.73 -5.59
C GLU A 60 -0.81 -27.50 -6.91
N SER A 61 -0.86 -26.81 -8.05
CA SER A 61 -0.95 -27.48 -9.35
C SER A 61 0.28 -28.34 -9.65
N ASP A 62 1.48 -27.86 -9.30
CA ASP A 62 2.72 -28.62 -9.46
C ASP A 62 2.74 -29.85 -8.55
N ALA A 63 2.24 -29.73 -7.32
CA ALA A 63 2.11 -30.86 -6.40
C ALA A 63 1.07 -31.90 -6.87
N GLN A 64 -0.07 -31.45 -7.40
CA GLN A 64 -1.10 -32.33 -7.95
C GLN A 64 -0.60 -33.10 -9.17
N THR A 65 0.05 -32.41 -10.11
CA THR A 65 0.65 -33.06 -11.28
C THR A 65 1.76 -34.03 -10.90
N ALA A 66 2.59 -33.70 -9.90
CA ALA A 66 3.60 -34.62 -9.38
C ALA A 66 2.97 -35.86 -8.72
N ALA A 67 1.86 -35.71 -8.00
CA ALA A 67 1.13 -36.82 -7.38
C ALA A 67 0.46 -37.72 -8.42
N GLU A 68 -0.12 -37.14 -9.48
CA GLU A 68 -0.74 -37.89 -10.57
C GLU A 68 0.29 -38.67 -11.41
N ASN A 69 1.49 -38.10 -11.58
CA ASN A 69 2.60 -38.76 -12.26
C ASN A 69 3.42 -39.70 -11.35
N ALA A 70 3.06 -39.83 -10.06
CA ALA A 70 3.77 -40.71 -9.15
C ALA A 70 3.50 -42.19 -9.50
N PRO A 71 4.54 -43.03 -9.69
CA PRO A 71 4.34 -44.42 -10.02
C PRO A 71 3.62 -45.16 -8.88
N PRO A 72 2.71 -46.11 -9.19
CA PRO A 72 1.91 -46.78 -8.16
C PRO A 72 2.83 -47.48 -7.15
N ALA A 73 2.61 -47.20 -5.87
CA ALA A 73 3.40 -47.75 -4.79
C ALA A 73 3.35 -49.30 -4.82
N LYS A 74 4.49 -49.93 -5.11
CA LYS A 74 4.62 -51.39 -5.10
C LYS A 74 4.32 -51.90 -3.69
N LYS A 75 3.19 -52.59 -3.51
CA LYS A 75 2.81 -53.22 -2.24
C LYS A 75 3.92 -54.16 -1.79
N LYS A 76 4.65 -53.80 -0.72
CA LYS A 76 5.58 -54.72 -0.06
C LYS A 76 4.75 -55.83 0.58
N SER A 77 4.81 -57.03 0.01
CA SER A 77 4.27 -58.24 0.64
C SER A 77 4.94 -58.41 2.01
N ARG A 78 4.16 -58.35 3.08
CA ARG A 78 4.62 -58.75 4.42
C ARG A 78 5.04 -60.21 4.32
N LYS A 79 6.35 -60.48 4.42
CA LYS A 79 6.85 -61.83 4.58
C LYS A 79 6.41 -62.31 5.97
N LYS A 80 5.45 -63.22 6.02
CA LYS A 80 5.21 -64.06 7.20
C LYS A 80 6.13 -65.28 7.06
N ALA A 81 7.15 -65.34 7.91
CA ALA A 81 7.83 -66.54 8.43
C ALA A 81 9.01 -66.04 9.27
#